data_AF-A0A1C2ECL1-F1
#
_entry.id   AF-A0A1C2ECL1-F1
#
_cell.length_a   1.000
_cell.length_b   1.000
_cell.length_c   1.000
_cell.angle_alpha   90.00
_cell.angle_beta   90.00
_cell.angle_gamma   90.00
#
_symmetry.space_group_name_H-M   'P 1'
#
loop_
_entity.id
_entity.type
_entity.pdbx_description
1 polymer ?
#
loop_
_entity_poly.entity_id
_entity_poly.type
_entity_poly.pdbx_seq_one_letter_code
_entity_poly.pdbx_strand_id
1 'polypeptide(L)' 'MVGKDPKTYRDGLAELCARAGLLRPDTAAELLILMGEGAKASRQSGEPEGLSVRFKQAAEAIVVAFGPGSVR' A
#
# COMPACT_ATOMS: atom_id res chain seq x y z
N MET A 1 10.45 -30.90 -7.70
CA MET A 1 10.63 -29.48 -8.09
C MET A 1 9.37 -28.76 -7.63
N VAL A 2 9.43 -28.03 -6.51
CA VAL A 2 8.27 -27.25 -6.05
C VAL A 2 8.13 -26.08 -7.01
N GLY A 3 7.10 -26.13 -7.85
CA GLY A 3 6.74 -25.03 -8.74
C GLY A 3 6.43 -23.81 -7.89
N LYS A 4 7.10 -22.70 -8.21
CA LYS A 4 6.89 -21.41 -7.56
C LYS A 4 5.42 -21.03 -7.76
N ASP A 5 4.65 -20.98 -6.68
CA ASP A 5 3.29 -20.44 -6.71
C ASP A 5 3.28 -19.09 -7.43
N PRO A 6 2.24 -18.77 -8.22
CA PRO A 6 2.16 -17.49 -8.90
C PRO A 6 2.19 -16.37 -7.87
N LYS A 7 3.22 -15.50 -7.95
CA LYS A 7 3.34 -14.33 -7.08
C LYS A 7 2.07 -13.49 -7.17
N THR A 8 1.41 -13.32 -6.03
CA THR A 8 0.22 -12.47 -5.96
C THR A 8 0.60 -11.01 -6.06
N TYR A 9 -0.37 -10.14 -6.38
CA TYR A 9 -0.16 -8.68 -6.36
C TYR A 9 0.36 -8.22 -4.98
N ARG A 10 -0.14 -8.84 -3.90
CA ARG A 10 0.33 -8.60 -2.54
C ARG A 10 1.80 -8.95 -2.38
N ASP A 11 2.24 -10.12 -2.83
CA ASP A 11 3.64 -10.55 -2.66
C ASP A 11 4.60 -9.62 -3.40
N GLY A 12 4.23 -9.21 -4.61
CA GLY A 12 5.01 -8.22 -5.38
C GLY A 12 5.09 -6.87 -4.68
N LEU A 13 4.00 -6.42 -4.04
CA LEU A 13 3.98 -5.15 -3.31
C LEU A 13 4.75 -5.24 -1.99
N ALA A 14 4.68 -6.37 -1.28
CA ALA A 14 5.47 -6.62 -0.08
C ALA A 14 6.97 -6.64 -0.40
N GLU A 15 7.39 -7.28 -1.50
CA GLU A 15 8.76 -7.23 -1.98
C GLU A 15 9.21 -5.80 -2.32
N LEU A 16 8.34 -4.99 -2.93
CA LEU A 16 8.64 -3.59 -3.20
C LEU A 16 8.81 -2.78 -1.90
N CYS A 17 7.94 -2.98 -0.92
CA CYS A 17 8.04 -2.35 0.40
C CYS A 17 9.36 -2.74 1.10
N ALA A 18 9.74 -4.02 1.03
CA ALA A 18 10.99 -4.50 1.61
C ALA A 18 12.21 -3.88 0.93
N ARG A 19 12.21 -3.80 -0.42
CA ARG A 19 13.28 -3.15 -1.19
C ARG A 19 13.38 -1.64 -0.92
N ALA A 20 12.26 -1.00 -0.58
CA ALA A 20 12.20 0.40 -0.16
C ALA A 20 12.67 0.61 1.29
N GLY A 21 13.00 -0.46 2.03
CA GLY A 21 13.45 -0.37 3.42
C GLY A 21 12.34 -0.09 4.42
N LEU A 22 11.08 -0.34 4.06
CA LEU A 22 9.96 -0.19 4.99
C LEU A 22 10.01 -1.27 6.08
N LEU A 23 9.79 -0.86 7.32
CA LEU A 23 9.50 -1.74 8.45
C LEU A 23 8.19 -2.49 8.17
N ARG A 24 8.10 -3.76 8.59
CA ARG A 24 6.90 -4.62 8.38
C ARG A 24 6.34 -4.53 6.94
N PRO A 25 7.12 -4.96 5.92
CA PRO A 25 6.76 -4.76 4.52
C PRO A 25 5.42 -5.40 4.11
N ASP A 26 5.06 -6.55 4.69
CA ASP A 26 3.76 -7.19 4.45
C ASP A 26 2.58 -6.32 4.94
N THR A 27 2.69 -5.74 6.13
CA THR A 27 1.66 -4.86 6.70
C THR A 27 1.55 -3.56 5.90
N ALA A 28 2.68 -2.97 5.50
CA ALA A 28 2.67 -1.79 4.64
C ALA A 28 1.96 -2.08 3.30
N ALA A 29 2.25 -3.23 2.67
CA ALA A 29 1.61 -3.65 1.44
C ALA A 29 0.10 -3.85 1.59
N GLU A 30 -0.37 -4.52 2.65
CA GLU A 30 -1.80 -4.70 2.93
C GLU A 30 -2.54 -3.36 3.06
N LEU A 31 -1.96 -2.40 3.78
CA LEU A 31 -2.56 -1.08 3.96
C LEU A 31 -2.58 -0.28 2.65
N LEU A 32 -1.50 -0.33 1.87
CA LEU A 32 -1.45 0.33 0.55
C LEU A 32 -2.48 -0.26 -0.42
N ILE A 33 -2.71 -1.58 -0.38
CA ILE A 33 -3.78 -2.24 -1.15
C ILE A 33 -5.15 -1.68 -0.72
N LEU A 34 -5.43 -1.64 0.58
CA LEU A 34 -6.70 -1.12 1.11
C LEU A 34 -6.96 0.31 0.66
N MET A 35 -5.93 1.16 0.69
CA MET A 35 -6.00 2.55 0.22
C MET A 35 -6.26 2.64 -1.29
N GLY A 36 -5.65 1.76 -2.08
CA GLY A 36 -5.89 1.67 -3.52
C GLY A 36 -7.32 1.25 -3.84
N GLU A 37 -7.87 0.26 -3.14
CA GLU A 37 -9.25 -0.18 -3.31
C GLU A 37 -10.25 0.91 -2.90
N GLY A 38 -10.01 1.61 -1.78
CA GLY A 38 -10.82 2.76 -1.37
C GLY A 38 -10.82 3.89 -2.42
N ALA A 39 -9.66 4.18 -3.01
CA ALA A 39 -9.55 5.18 -4.07
C ALA A 39 -10.31 4.77 -5.35
N LYS A 40 -10.30 3.49 -5.72
CA LYS A 40 -11.08 2.96 -6.86
C LYS A 40 -12.58 3.06 -6.59
N ALA A 41 -13.03 2.61 -5.41
CA ALA A 41 -14.43 2.66 -5.02
C ALA A 41 -14.97 4.10 -5.00
N SER A 42 -14.20 5.04 -4.44
CA SER A 42 -14.56 6.46 -4.40
C SER A 42 -14.74 7.08 -5.80
N ARG A 43 -13.88 6.72 -6.78
CA ARG A 43 -14.05 7.17 -8.16
C ARG A 43 -15.31 6.62 -8.82
N GLN A 44 -15.67 5.37 -8.50
CA GLN A 44 -16.85 4.72 -9.08
C GLN A 44 -18.17 5.27 -8.50
N SER A 45 -18.16 5.77 -7.27
CA SER A 45 -19.33 6.35 -6.61
C SER A 45 -19.61 7.81 -6.98
N GLY A 46 -18.83 8.42 -7.88
CA GLY A 46 -19.01 9.82 -8.29
C GLY A 46 -18.66 10.84 -7.22
N GLU A 47 -17.78 10.47 -6.27
CA GLU A 47 -17.38 11.35 -5.17
C GLU A 47 -16.69 12.63 -5.66
N PRO A 48 -16.78 13.73 -4.87
CA PRO A 48 -16.10 14.97 -5.20
C PRO A 48 -14.59 14.76 -5.26
N GLU A 49 -13.91 15.48 -6.15
CA GLU A 49 -12.47 15.35 -6.49
C GLU A 49 -11.50 15.25 -5.29
N GLY A 50 -11.91 15.67 -4.09
CA GLY A 50 -11.12 15.66 -2.86
C GLY A 50 -10.87 14.32 -2.17
N LEU A 51 -11.69 13.27 -2.36
CA LEU A 51 -11.42 11.98 -1.67
C LEU A 51 -10.19 11.26 -2.25
N SER A 52 -9.96 11.37 -3.56
CA SER A 52 -8.78 10.79 -4.21
C SER A 52 -7.47 11.34 -3.62
N VAL A 53 -7.45 12.63 -3.28
CA VAL A 53 -6.34 13.32 -2.62
C VAL A 53 -6.12 12.77 -1.21
N ARG A 54 -7.20 12.53 -0.45
CA ARG A 54 -7.10 11.94 0.90
C ARG A 54 -6.54 10.53 0.88
N PHE A 55 -6.93 9.68 -0.08
CA PHE A 55 -6.35 8.34 -0.21
C PHE A 55 -4.85 8.40 -0.53
N LYS A 56 -4.43 9.32 -1.40
CA LYS A 56 -3.01 9.56 -1.69
C LYS A 56 -2.25 10.00 -0.43
N GLN A 57 -2.75 11.00 0.30
CA GLN A 57 -2.12 11.51 1.52
C GLN A 57 -1.97 10.41 2.59
N ALA A 58 -2.98 9.57 2.76
CA ALA A 58 -2.90 8.48 3.72
C ALA A 58 -1.96 7.35 3.25
N ALA A 59 -1.83 7.10 1.94
CA ALA A 59 -0.80 6.21 1.41
C ALA A 59 0.62 6.75 1.67
N GLU A 60 0.84 8.06 1.49
CA GLU A 60 2.11 8.73 1.84
C GLU A 60 2.39 8.63 3.34
N ALA A 61 1.37 8.83 4.18
CA ALA A 61 1.49 8.68 5.63
C ALA A 61 1.86 7.25 6.05
N ILE A 62 1.34 6.22 5.36
CA ILE A 62 1.76 4.82 5.57
C ILE A 62 3.24 4.67 5.23
N VAL A 63 3.68 5.12 4.05
CA VAL A 63 5.11 5.03 3.66
C VAL A 63 6.00 5.70 4.69
N VAL A 64 5.62 6.87 5.21
CA VAL A 64 6.34 7.55 6.29
C VAL A 64 6.31 6.74 7.58
N ALA A 65 5.14 6.27 8.03
CA ALA A 65 4.99 5.55 9.30
C ALA A 65 5.76 4.23 9.34
N PHE A 66 5.94 3.57 8.19
CA PHE A 66 6.76 2.36 8.07
C PHE A 66 8.18 2.67 7.58
N GLY A 67 8.54 3.93 7.34
CA GLY A 67 9.86 4.32 6.85
C GLY A 67 11.02 3.96 7.79
N PRO A 68 12.24 3.77 7.25
CA PRO A 68 13.42 3.58 8.08
C PRO A 68 13.67 4.87 8.89
N GLY A 69 13.56 4.76 10.22
CA GLY A 69 13.64 5.92 11.13
C GLY A 69 12.33 6.24 11.84
N SER A 70 11.22 5.59 11.47
CA SER A 70 9.97 5.62 12.23
C SER A 70 10.04 4.68 13.44
N VAL A 71 10.99 4.96 14.33
CA VAL A 71 10.99 4.50 15.72
C VAL A 71 10.33 5.60 16.54
N ARG A 72 9.13 5.31 17.03
CA ARG A 72 8.61 5.90 18.26
C ARG A 72 8.21 4.77 19.19
#